data_AF-A0A7Y5Q1L0-F1
#
_entry.id   AF-A0A7Y5Q1L0-F1
#
_cell.length_a   1.000
_cell.length_b   1.000
_cell.length_c   1.000
_cell.angle_alpha   90.00
_cell.angle_beta   90.00
_cell.angle_gamma   90.00
#
_symmetry.space_group_name_H-M   'P 1'
#
loop_
_entity.id
_entity.type
_entity.pdbx_description
1 polymer ?
#
loop_
_entity_poly.entity_id
_entity_poly.type
_entity_poly.pdbx_seq_one_letter_code
_entity_poly.pdbx_strand_id
1 'polypeptide(L)' 'MTQPADLFQQGKLAEALAAQVALVRAKPTDLDARGQLVEFLVLAGELERADAQLETILAQSPAHVHGAS' A
#
# COMPACT_ATOMS: atom_id res chain seq x y z
N MET A 1 17.00 -1.20 -11.49
CA MET A 1 16.09 -0.35 -10.69
C MET A 1 15.82 -1.12 -9.42
N THR A 2 16.11 -0.56 -8.25
CA THR A 2 15.91 -1.25 -6.96
C THR A 2 14.41 -1.26 -6.64
N GLN A 3 13.82 -2.43 -6.44
CA GLN A 3 12.39 -2.52 -6.10
C GLN A 3 12.18 -2.23 -4.61
N PRO A 4 11.00 -1.75 -4.20
CA PRO A 4 10.68 -1.54 -2.78
C PRO A 4 10.94 -2.79 -1.93
N ALA A 5 10.62 -3.98 -2.45
CA ALA A 5 10.90 -5.26 -1.80
C ALA A 5 12.40 -5.48 -1.53
N ASP A 6 13.28 -5.10 -2.48
CA ASP A 6 14.74 -5.24 -2.31
C ASP A 6 15.26 -4.34 -1.18
N LEU A 7 14.70 -3.14 -1.03
CA LEU A 7 15.04 -2.22 0.06
C LEU A 7 14.55 -2.77 1.41
N PHE A 8 13.36 -3.37 1.44
CA PHE A 8 12.83 -4.00 2.65
C PHE A 8 13.68 -5.19 3.10
N GLN A 9 14.10 -6.06 2.17
CA GLN A 9 14.99 -7.19 2.48
C GLN A 9 16.37 -6.74 3.01
N GLN A 10 16.80 -5.52 2.70
CA GLN A 10 18.01 -4.91 3.25
C GLN A 10 17.78 -4.25 4.64
N GLY A 11 16.59 -4.36 5.22
CA GLY A 11 16.22 -3.71 6.48
C GLY A 11 15.90 -2.22 6.34
N LYS A 12 15.81 -1.69 5.11
CA LYS A 12 15.58 -0.27 4.83
C LYS A 12 14.10 0.03 4.66
N LEU A 13 13.31 -0.23 5.70
CA LEU A 13 11.85 -0.10 5.64
C LEU A 13 11.39 1.30 5.22
N ALA A 14 12.03 2.37 5.71
CA ALA A 14 11.69 3.74 5.35
C ALA A 14 11.92 4.04 3.85
N GLU A 15 13.02 3.53 3.28
CA GLU A 15 13.33 3.68 1.85
C GLU A 15 12.37 2.85 0.99
N ALA A 16 12.05 1.63 1.42
CA ALA A 16 11.05 0.78 0.78
C ALA A 16 9.67 1.47 0.72
N LEU A 17 9.25 2.05 1.85
CA LEU A 17 7.99 2.78 1.95
C LEU A 17 7.97 3.99 1.00
N ALA A 18 9.03 4.79 0.98
CA ALA A 18 9.14 5.95 0.08
C ALA A 18 9.09 5.53 -1.40
N ALA A 19 9.79 4.44 -1.75
CA ALA A 19 9.76 3.89 -3.10
C ALA A 19 8.37 3.37 -3.48
N GLN A 20 7.67 2.68 -2.57
CA GLN A 20 6.32 2.18 -2.81
C GLN A 20 5.29 3.31 -2.97
N VAL A 21 5.42 4.38 -2.18
CA VAL A 21 4.60 5.59 -2.36
C VAL A 21 4.78 6.19 -3.75
N ALA A 22 6.00 6.20 -4.29
CA ALA A 22 6.25 6.68 -5.64
C ALA A 22 5.58 5.80 -6.72
N LEU A 23 5.56 4.47 -6.53
CA LEU A 23 4.86 3.55 -7.43
C LEU A 23 3.34 3.79 -7.43
N VAL A 24 2.73 3.93 -6.25
CA VAL A 24 1.30 4.25 -6.13
C VAL A 24 0.98 5.61 -6.74
N ARG A 25 1.85 6.61 -6.57
CA ARG A 25 1.69 7.92 -7.22
C ARG A 25 1.76 7.85 -8.73
N ALA A 26 2.61 6.99 -9.29
CA ALA A 26 2.72 6.80 -10.74
C ALA A 26 1.48 6.09 -11.31
N LYS A 27 0.84 5.21 -10.54
CA LYS A 27 -0.37 4.47 -10.94
C LYS A 27 -1.40 4.42 -9.79
N PRO A 28 -2.18 5.49 -9.57
CA PRO A 28 -3.07 5.60 -8.41
C PRO A 28 -4.29 4.68 -8.45
N THR A 29 -4.52 3.94 -9.53
CA THR A 29 -5.61 2.94 -9.63
C THR A 29 -5.08 1.50 -9.59
N ASP A 30 -3.77 1.32 -9.41
CA ASP A 30 -3.13 0.01 -9.27
C ASP A 30 -3.35 -0.50 -7.84
N LEU A 31 -4.32 -1.42 -7.70
CA LEU A 31 -4.73 -1.95 -6.40
C LEU A 31 -3.64 -2.82 -5.77
N ASP A 32 -2.83 -3.52 -6.57
CA ASP A 32 -1.72 -4.32 -6.07
C ASP A 32 -0.63 -3.43 -5.48
N ALA A 33 -0.29 -2.33 -6.16
CA ALA A 33 0.65 -1.34 -5.65
C ALA A 33 0.15 -0.68 -4.35
N ARG A 34 -1.16 -0.45 -4.23
CA ARG A 34 -1.77 0.07 -3.00
C ARG A 34 -1.76 -0.98 -1.88
N GLY A 35 -2.02 -2.25 -2.18
CA GLY A 35 -1.93 -3.35 -1.22
C GLY A 35 -0.53 -3.50 -0.63
N GLN A 36 0.51 -3.45 -1.47
CA GLN A 36 1.91 -3.43 -1.02
C GLN A 36 2.24 -2.20 -0.17
N LEU A 37 1.65 -1.03 -0.48
CA LEU A 37 1.81 0.16 0.35
C LEU A 37 1.19 -0.04 1.75
N VAL A 38 0.00 -0.64 1.82
CA VAL A 38 -0.65 -0.99 3.11
C VAL A 38 0.26 -1.89 3.93
N GLU A 39 0.84 -2.93 3.33
CA GLU A 39 1.73 -3.86 4.03
C GLU A 39 2.95 -3.14 4.63
N PHE A 40 3.62 -2.28 3.85
CA PHE A 40 4.74 -1.50 4.38
C PHE A 40 4.34 -0.50 5.45
N LEU A 41 3.15 0.11 5.36
CA LEU A 41 2.64 1.00 6.41
C LEU A 41 2.38 0.24 7.72
N VAL A 42 1.81 -0.97 7.64
CA VAL A 42 1.61 -1.84 8.82
C VAL A 42 2.94 -2.22 9.45
N LEU A 43 3.92 -2.63 8.64
CA LEU A 43 5.27 -2.94 9.11
C LEU A 43 5.98 -1.74 9.74
N ALA A 44 5.68 -0.53 9.27
CA ALA A 44 6.20 0.72 9.83
C ALA A 44 5.43 1.21 11.08
N GLY A 45 4.32 0.57 11.45
CA GLY A 45 3.45 0.99 12.56
C GLY A 45 2.51 2.16 12.21
N GLU A 46 2.44 2.55 10.93
CA GLU A 46 1.66 3.69 10.41
C GLU A 46 0.21 3.27 10.13
N LEU A 47 -0.48 2.75 11.16
CA LEU A 47 -1.76 2.06 11.01
C LEU A 47 -2.90 2.96 10.50
N GLU A 48 -2.99 4.22 10.95
CA GLU A 48 -4.01 5.17 10.44
C GLU A 48 -3.86 5.41 8.94
N ARG A 49 -2.62 5.44 8.44
CA ARG A 49 -2.35 5.64 7.01
C ARG A 49 -2.66 4.37 6.22
N ALA A 50 -2.37 3.20 6.80
CA ALA A 50 -2.71 1.92 6.20
C ALA A 50 -4.23 1.79 6.03
N ASP A 51 -4.99 2.18 7.05
CA ASP A 51 -6.45 2.15 7.04
C ASP A 51 -7.03 3.04 5.93
N ALA A 52 -6.56 4.28 5.80
CA ALA A 52 -6.98 5.18 4.73
C ALA A 52 -6.67 4.63 3.31
N GLN A 53 -5.57 3.87 3.15
CA GLN A 53 -5.28 3.19 1.88
C GLN A 53 -6.23 2.03 1.62
N LEU A 54 -6.60 1.25 2.65
CA LEU A 54 -7.60 0.18 2.56
C LEU A 54 -8.97 0.72 2.16
N GLU A 55 -9.43 1.82 2.75
CA GLU A 55 -10.68 2.47 2.34
C GLU A 55 -10.66 2.86 0.85
N THR A 56 -9.52 3.37 0.37
CA THR A 56 -9.37 3.71 -1.05
C THR A 56 -9.44 2.47 -1.94
N ILE A 57 -8.81 1.36 -1.54
CA ILE A 57 -8.88 0.08 -2.26
C ILE A 57 -10.32 -0.43 -2.33
N LEU A 58 -11.04 -0.38 -1.20
CA LEU A 58 -12.45 -0.81 -1.11
C LEU A 58 -13.37 0.06 -1.98
N ALA A 59 -13.16 1.38 -2.00
CA ALA A 59 -13.92 2.28 -2.86
C ALA A 59 -13.67 2.05 -4.36
N GLN A 60 -12.47 1.61 -4.74
CA GLN A 60 -12.08 1.36 -6.14
C GLN A 60 -12.39 -0.06 -6.62
N SER A 61 -12.59 -1.01 -5.71
CA SER A 61 -13.07 -2.37 -5.99
C SER A 61 -14.45 -2.61 -5.37
N PRO A 62 -15.53 -2.10 -5.99
CA PRO A 62 -16.90 -2.33 -5.52
C PRO A 62 -17.36 -3.79 -5.60
N ALA A 63 -16.51 -4.74 -6.02
CA ALA A 63 -16.83 -6.16 -6.12
C ALA A 63 -16.90 -6.90 -4.76
N HIS A 64 -16.54 -6.26 -3.63
CA HIS A 64 -16.63 -6.87 -2.29
C HIS A 64 -17.50 -6.09 -1.30
N VAL A 65 -18.39 -5.20 -1.76
CA VAL A 65 -19.48 -4.68 -0.92
C VAL A 65 -20.69 -5.60 -0.99
N HIS A 66 -20.58 -6.78 -0.39
CA HIS A 66 -21.75 -7.58 -0.04
C HIS A 66 -21.85 -7.69 1.48
N GLY A 67 -22.87 -7.04 2.05
CA GLY A 67 -23.43 -7.45 3.34
C GLY A 67 -23.24 -6.51 4.53
N ALA A 68 -23.45 -5.21 4.36
CA ALA A 68 -24.24 -4.51 5.36
C ALA A 68 -25.71 -4.76 5.00
N SER A 69 -26.32 -5.74 5.65
CA SER A 69 -27.77 -5.98 5.66
C SER A 69 -28.13 -6.52 7.04
#